data_AF-A0A843H0P3-F1
#
_entry.id   AF-A0A843H0P3-F1
#
_cell.length_a   1.000
_cell.length_b   1.000
_cell.length_c   1.000
_cell.angle_alpha   90.00
_cell.angle_beta   90.00
_cell.angle_gamma   90.00
#
_symmetry.space_group_name_H-M   'P 1'
#
loop_
_entity.id
_entity.type
_entity.pdbx_description
1 polymer ?
#
loop_
_entity_poly.entity_id
_entity_poly.type
_entity_poly.pdbx_seq_one_letter_code
_entity_poly.pdbx_strand_id
1 'polypeptide(L)'
;YLDGFGIPGLVAIEQDATGDALQLALGMAKAVGLTRAGVIETTFQEETETDLFGEQAVLCGGLTALIKAGFETLVEAGYQPEIAYFETCHEVKLIVDDIYENGMAGMWHDVSNTAEYGGLTRGNRVITDATKAEMKAILGEIQDGTFKKEFADENATDAANLKEMRAAEEREGIEVVGKRLRIACGLQKEDE
;
A
#
# COMPACT_ATOMS: atom_id res chain seq x y z
N TYR A 1 3.56 -17.53 -7.01
CA TYR A 1 4.45 -18.67 -7.34
C TYR A 1 3.67 -19.91 -7.76
N LEU A 2 2.76 -20.43 -6.92
CA LEU A 2 1.99 -21.65 -7.21
C LEU A 2 1.09 -21.49 -8.45
N ASP A 3 0.53 -20.31 -8.67
CA ASP A 3 -0.29 -19.99 -9.85
C ASP A 3 0.55 -19.67 -11.11
N GLY A 4 1.83 -20.04 -11.14
CA GLY A 4 2.73 -19.75 -12.25
C GLY A 4 3.24 -18.31 -12.30
N PHE A 5 2.50 -17.35 -11.73
CA PHE A 5 2.89 -15.94 -11.61
C PHE A 5 4.00 -15.71 -10.57
N GLY A 6 4.84 -14.69 -10.77
CA GLY A 6 5.86 -14.21 -9.82
C GLY A 6 5.69 -12.73 -9.54
N ILE A 7 6.18 -12.24 -8.41
CA ILE A 7 6.19 -10.82 -8.07
C ILE A 7 7.53 -10.19 -8.48
N PRO A 8 7.57 -8.89 -8.87
CA PRO A 8 8.83 -8.21 -9.14
C PRO A 8 9.77 -8.30 -7.93
N GLY A 9 11.07 -8.37 -8.19
CA GLY A 9 12.09 -8.40 -7.14
C GLY A 9 13.17 -7.36 -7.34
N LEU A 10 13.82 -6.98 -6.25
CA LEU A 10 15.04 -6.17 -6.25
C LEU A 10 16.22 -7.02 -5.78
N VAL A 11 17.42 -6.74 -6.29
CA VAL A 11 18.68 -7.31 -5.80
C VAL A 11 19.68 -6.19 -5.55
N ALA A 12 20.39 -6.24 -4.42
CA ALA A 12 21.42 -5.28 -4.07
C ALA A 12 22.64 -6.00 -3.50
N ILE A 13 23.84 -5.57 -3.90
CA ILE A 13 25.11 -6.10 -3.41
C ILE A 13 25.89 -4.98 -2.70
N GLU A 14 26.05 -5.08 -1.39
CA GLU A 14 26.85 -4.15 -0.60
C GLU A 14 28.34 -4.54 -0.62
N GLN A 15 28.62 -5.84 -0.51
CA GLN A 15 29.97 -6.39 -0.51
C GLN A 15 30.01 -7.66 -1.36
N ASP A 16 30.97 -7.72 -2.28
CA ASP A 16 31.25 -8.91 -3.08
C ASP A 16 32.67 -9.41 -2.82
N ALA A 17 32.81 -10.27 -1.79
CA ALA A 17 34.10 -10.82 -1.40
C ALA A 17 34.55 -12.00 -2.29
N THR A 18 33.61 -12.63 -2.99
CA THR A 18 33.83 -13.86 -3.77
C THR A 18 33.88 -13.61 -5.27
N GLY A 19 33.37 -12.46 -5.74
CA GLY A 19 33.29 -12.08 -7.14
C GLY A 19 32.05 -12.60 -7.88
N ASP A 20 31.12 -13.22 -7.15
CA ASP A 20 29.91 -13.86 -7.69
C ASP A 20 28.64 -13.55 -6.88
N ALA A 21 28.68 -12.56 -5.98
CA ALA A 21 27.54 -12.22 -5.12
C ALA A 21 26.26 -11.88 -5.89
N LEU A 22 26.37 -11.13 -7.00
CA LEU A 22 25.21 -10.79 -7.83
C LEU A 22 24.58 -12.04 -8.46
N GLN A 23 25.39 -12.96 -8.97
CA GLN A 23 24.91 -14.21 -9.56
C GLN A 23 24.24 -15.10 -8.52
N LEU A 24 24.79 -15.13 -7.30
CA LEU A 24 24.17 -15.83 -6.18
C LEU A 24 22.82 -15.22 -5.81
N ALA A 25 22.73 -13.89 -5.68
CA ALA A 25 21.49 -13.17 -5.40
C ALA A 25 20.43 -13.39 -6.49
N LEU A 26 20.80 -13.31 -7.77
CA LEU A 26 19.92 -13.62 -8.90
C LEU A 26 19.48 -15.10 -8.90
N GLY A 27 20.36 -16.01 -8.49
CA GLY A 27 20.05 -17.42 -8.30
C GLY A 27 18.98 -17.63 -7.22
N MET A 28 19.11 -16.95 -6.08
CA MET A 28 18.11 -16.95 -5.01
C MET A 28 16.78 -16.35 -5.49
N ALA A 29 16.81 -15.18 -6.15
CA ALA A 29 15.64 -14.52 -6.69
C ALA A 29 14.88 -15.41 -7.71
N LYS A 30 15.61 -16.15 -8.54
CA LYS A 30 15.03 -17.16 -9.44
C LYS A 30 14.41 -18.33 -8.68
N ALA A 31 15.08 -18.83 -7.64
CA ALA A 31 14.60 -19.97 -6.85
C ALA A 31 13.24 -19.66 -6.18
N VAL A 32 13.06 -18.44 -5.70
CA VAL A 32 11.77 -17.97 -5.12
C VAL A 32 10.78 -17.44 -6.17
N GLY A 33 11.18 -17.38 -7.45
CA GLY A 33 10.31 -17.08 -8.58
C GLY A 33 10.12 -15.60 -8.93
N LEU A 34 10.93 -14.70 -8.36
CA LEU A 34 10.86 -13.25 -8.66
C LEU A 34 11.17 -12.95 -10.13
N THR A 35 12.11 -13.71 -10.72
CA THR A 35 12.52 -13.54 -12.12
C THR A 35 11.42 -13.84 -13.15
N ARG A 36 10.25 -14.34 -12.73
CA ARG A 36 9.10 -14.55 -13.63
C ARG A 36 8.42 -13.24 -14.01
N ALA A 37 8.37 -12.27 -13.11
CA ALA A 37 7.91 -10.91 -13.40
C ALA A 37 9.08 -10.00 -13.81
N GLY A 38 10.23 -10.19 -13.17
CA GLY A 38 11.43 -9.40 -13.43
C GLY A 38 12.19 -9.10 -12.15
N VAL A 39 13.50 -8.96 -12.27
CA VAL A 39 14.36 -8.55 -11.15
C VAL A 39 15.20 -7.36 -11.61
N ILE A 40 15.26 -6.33 -10.78
CA ILE A 40 15.99 -5.10 -11.04
C ILE A 40 17.12 -4.98 -10.01
N GLU A 41 18.31 -4.63 -10.47
CA GLU A 41 19.44 -4.33 -9.59
C GLU A 41 19.30 -2.92 -9.00
N THR A 42 19.58 -2.78 -7.71
CA THR A 42 19.49 -1.54 -6.92
C THR A 42 20.62 -1.52 -5.88
N THR A 43 20.57 -0.54 -4.97
CA THR A 43 21.47 -0.43 -3.81
C THR A 43 20.69 -0.63 -2.52
N PHE A 44 21.37 -1.00 -1.43
CA PHE A 44 20.73 -1.08 -0.11
C PHE A 44 20.09 0.26 0.30
N GLN A 45 20.73 1.38 -0.04
CA GLN A 45 20.19 2.70 0.25
C GLN A 45 18.89 2.97 -0.52
N GLU A 46 18.89 2.80 -1.84
CA GLU A 46 17.71 3.05 -2.67
C GLU A 46 16.55 2.13 -2.30
N GLU A 47 16.81 0.84 -2.08
CA GLU A 47 15.77 -0.11 -1.66
C GLU A 47 15.16 0.30 -0.32
N THR A 48 15.98 0.54 0.71
CA THR A 48 15.49 0.87 2.05
C THR A 48 14.74 2.20 2.06
N GLU A 49 15.26 3.24 1.39
CA GLU A 49 14.59 4.54 1.38
C GLU A 49 13.27 4.50 0.60
N THR A 50 13.23 3.82 -0.54
CA THR A 50 12.04 3.78 -1.40
C THR A 50 10.97 2.83 -0.90
N ASP A 51 11.34 1.70 -0.30
CA ASP A 51 10.41 0.74 0.31
C ASP A 51 9.67 1.39 1.48
N LEU A 52 10.43 1.95 2.44
CA LEU A 52 9.87 2.67 3.60
C LEU A 52 8.97 3.83 3.18
N PHE A 53 9.38 4.60 2.17
CA PHE A 53 8.56 5.70 1.66
C PHE A 53 7.26 5.16 1.02
N GLY A 54 7.36 4.11 0.21
CA GLY A 54 6.23 3.50 -0.49
C GLY A 54 5.16 3.03 0.48
N GLU A 55 5.52 2.27 1.51
CA GLU A 55 4.58 1.77 2.51
C GLU A 55 3.96 2.87 3.37
N GLN A 56 4.75 3.86 3.80
CA GLN A 56 4.26 4.94 4.66
C GLN A 56 3.35 5.92 3.91
N ALA A 57 3.77 6.39 2.74
CA ALA A 57 3.11 7.48 2.04
C ALA A 57 2.00 7.02 1.07
N VAL A 58 2.06 5.78 0.55
CA VAL A 58 1.15 5.32 -0.51
C VAL A 58 0.49 3.99 -0.18
N LEU A 59 1.26 2.90 -0.09
CA LEU A 59 0.73 1.53 -0.15
C LEU A 59 -0.07 1.15 1.09
N CYS A 60 0.41 1.53 2.28
CA CYS A 60 -0.23 1.19 3.55
C CYS A 60 -0.86 2.43 4.18
N GLY A 61 -0.05 3.40 4.60
CA GLY A 61 -0.53 4.58 5.34
C GLY A 61 -1.47 5.45 4.50
N GLY A 62 -0.99 5.93 3.35
CA GLY A 62 -1.76 6.81 2.46
C GLY A 62 -3.07 6.20 1.96
N LEU A 63 -3.03 4.97 1.45
CA LEU A 63 -4.21 4.29 0.92
C LEU A 63 -5.27 4.05 2.00
N THR A 64 -4.88 3.48 3.15
CA THR A 64 -5.85 3.16 4.20
C THR A 64 -6.45 4.41 4.83
N ALA A 65 -5.67 5.49 4.99
CA ALA A 65 -6.16 6.78 5.45
C ALA A 65 -7.18 7.40 4.45
N LEU A 66 -6.91 7.32 3.15
CA LEU A 66 -7.83 7.82 2.12
C LEU A 66 -9.15 7.05 2.11
N ILE A 67 -9.09 5.72 2.22
CA ILE A 67 -10.26 4.85 2.30
C ILE A 67 -11.12 5.18 3.52
N LYS A 68 -10.49 5.33 4.70
CA LYS A 68 -11.19 5.67 5.96
C LYS A 68 -11.85 7.03 5.88
N ALA A 69 -11.11 8.06 5.46
CA ALA A 69 -11.66 9.41 5.34
C ALA A 69 -12.87 9.46 4.38
N GLY A 70 -12.81 8.72 3.27
CA GLY A 70 -13.94 8.57 2.35
C GLY A 70 -15.13 7.85 3.00
N PHE A 71 -14.88 6.73 3.69
CA PHE A 71 -15.91 5.96 4.39
C PHE A 71 -16.61 6.81 5.46
N GLU A 72 -15.85 7.45 6.33
CA GLU A 72 -16.34 8.32 7.41
C GLU A 72 -17.18 9.47 6.84
N THR A 73 -16.68 10.15 5.79
CA THR A 73 -17.42 11.24 5.13
C THR A 73 -18.81 10.80 4.68
N LEU A 74 -18.95 9.60 4.12
CA LEU A 74 -20.25 9.09 3.67
C LEU A 74 -21.14 8.68 4.86
N VAL A 75 -20.58 8.00 5.86
CA VAL A 75 -21.34 7.57 7.04
C VAL A 75 -21.84 8.77 7.85
N GLU A 76 -21.00 9.79 8.06
CA GLU A 76 -21.35 11.03 8.75
C GLU A 76 -22.43 11.83 8.01
N ALA A 77 -22.44 11.76 6.67
CA ALA A 77 -23.50 12.35 5.85
C ALA A 77 -24.82 11.55 5.89
N GLY A 78 -24.88 10.42 6.60
CA GLY A 78 -26.08 9.62 6.80
C GLY A 78 -26.31 8.53 5.75
N TYR A 79 -25.31 8.22 4.92
CA TYR A 79 -25.39 7.09 4.00
C TYR A 79 -25.22 5.75 4.74
N GLN A 80 -25.71 4.68 4.14
CA GLN A 80 -25.60 3.34 4.71
C GLN A 80 -24.11 2.93 4.78
N PRO A 81 -23.60 2.46 5.94
CA PRO A 81 -22.21 2.04 6.07
C PRO A 81 -21.81 0.95 5.07
N GLU A 82 -22.73 0.03 4.73
CA GLU A 82 -22.46 -1.01 3.74
C GLU A 82 -22.19 -0.43 2.35
N ILE A 83 -22.94 0.60 1.94
CA ILE A 83 -22.73 1.28 0.66
C ILE A 83 -21.43 2.09 0.70
N ALA A 84 -21.16 2.80 1.81
CA ALA A 84 -19.91 3.50 1.99
C ALA A 84 -18.71 2.55 1.86
N TYR A 85 -18.77 1.36 2.46
CA TYR A 85 -17.72 0.35 2.35
C TYR A 85 -17.52 -0.11 0.89
N PHE A 86 -18.59 -0.38 0.16
CA PHE A 86 -18.49 -0.79 -1.25
C PHE A 86 -17.79 0.29 -2.09
N GLU A 87 -18.26 1.53 -1.97
CA GLU A 87 -17.80 2.66 -2.77
C GLU A 87 -16.37 3.11 -2.43
N THR A 88 -15.94 3.01 -1.17
CA THR A 88 -14.65 3.58 -0.73
C THR A 88 -13.58 2.55 -0.45
N CYS A 89 -13.93 1.26 -0.25
CA CYS A 89 -12.97 0.20 0.03
C CYS A 89 -13.04 -0.93 -1.00
N HIS A 90 -14.22 -1.50 -1.24
CA HIS A 90 -14.35 -2.69 -2.09
C HIS A 90 -13.96 -2.41 -3.55
N GLU A 91 -14.47 -1.31 -4.12
CA GLU A 91 -14.20 -0.95 -5.51
C GLU A 91 -12.77 -0.48 -5.77
N VAL A 92 -12.00 -0.12 -4.72
CA VAL A 92 -10.58 0.21 -4.86
C VAL A 92 -9.82 -0.92 -5.54
N LYS A 93 -10.15 -2.19 -5.24
CA LYS A 93 -9.52 -3.34 -5.89
C LYS A 93 -9.73 -3.33 -7.42
N LEU A 94 -10.92 -2.99 -7.90
CA LEU A 94 -11.22 -2.97 -9.33
C LEU A 94 -10.39 -1.91 -10.05
N ILE A 95 -10.30 -0.71 -9.48
CA ILE A 95 -9.50 0.39 -10.04
C ILE A 95 -8.00 0.07 -10.00
N VAL A 96 -7.52 -0.52 -8.91
CA VAL A 96 -6.09 -0.89 -8.78
C VAL A 96 -5.73 -2.04 -9.71
N ASP A 97 -6.60 -3.04 -9.88
CA ASP A 97 -6.38 -4.14 -10.84
C ASP A 97 -6.31 -3.60 -12.28
N ASP A 98 -7.19 -2.66 -12.65
CA ASP A 98 -7.17 -2.05 -13.98
C ASP A 98 -5.91 -1.17 -14.20
N ILE A 99 -5.50 -0.38 -13.20
CA ILE A 99 -4.22 0.35 -13.27
C ILE A 99 -3.05 -0.62 -13.39
N TYR A 100 -3.10 -1.75 -12.69
CA TYR A 100 -2.05 -2.77 -12.74
C TYR A 100 -1.94 -3.41 -14.13
N GLU A 101 -3.06 -3.69 -14.79
CA GLU A 101 -3.10 -4.33 -16.12
C GLU A 101 -2.87 -3.35 -17.27
N ASN A 102 -3.45 -2.14 -17.19
CA ASN A 102 -3.57 -1.21 -18.31
C ASN A 102 -2.95 0.17 -18.06
N GLY A 103 -2.43 0.43 -16.86
CA GLY A 103 -1.93 1.74 -16.44
C GLY A 103 -3.05 2.77 -16.22
N MET A 104 -2.69 3.95 -15.71
CA MET A 104 -3.67 5.00 -15.40
C MET A 104 -4.48 5.46 -16.62
N ALA A 105 -3.85 5.52 -17.80
CA ALA A 105 -4.54 5.93 -19.03
C ALA A 105 -5.57 4.88 -19.49
N GLY A 106 -5.28 3.58 -19.30
CA GLY A 106 -6.22 2.50 -19.54
C GLY A 106 -7.41 2.58 -18.59
N MET A 107 -7.13 2.73 -17.29
CA MET A 107 -8.19 2.91 -16.30
C MET A 107 -9.11 4.09 -16.61
N TRP A 108 -8.56 5.24 -16.99
CA TRP A 108 -9.39 6.40 -17.39
C TRP A 108 -10.25 6.14 -18.62
N HIS A 109 -9.76 5.32 -19.56
CA HIS A 109 -10.51 4.92 -20.74
C HIS A 109 -11.65 3.94 -20.39
N ASP A 110 -11.45 3.09 -19.38
CA ASP A 110 -12.38 2.01 -19.04
C ASP A 110 -13.49 2.44 -18.06
N VAL A 111 -13.26 3.50 -17.28
CA VAL A 111 -14.32 4.12 -16.45
C VAL A 111 -15.23 5.04 -17.27
N SER A 112 -16.43 5.35 -16.74
CA SER A 112 -17.33 6.29 -17.40
C SER A 112 -16.75 7.71 -17.50
N ASN A 113 -17.13 8.48 -18.52
CA ASN A 113 -16.75 9.89 -18.67
C ASN A 113 -17.10 10.75 -17.43
N THR A 114 -18.14 10.38 -16.68
CA THR A 114 -18.50 11.06 -15.41
C THR A 114 -17.45 10.79 -14.33
N ALA A 115 -16.99 9.55 -14.20
CA ALA A 115 -15.93 9.16 -13.28
C ALA A 115 -14.58 9.77 -13.69
N GLU A 116 -14.23 9.72 -14.97
CA GLU A 116 -13.01 10.35 -15.50
C GLU A 116 -12.99 11.86 -15.22
N TYR A 117 -14.04 12.59 -15.62
CA TYR A 117 -14.13 14.03 -15.36
C TYR A 117 -14.11 14.34 -13.86
N GLY A 118 -14.83 13.55 -13.04
CA GLY A 118 -14.83 13.65 -11.59
C GLY A 118 -13.42 13.48 -11.01
N GLY A 119 -12.76 12.37 -11.32
CA GLY A 119 -11.42 12.04 -10.84
C GLY A 119 -10.37 13.08 -11.24
N LEU A 120 -10.28 13.42 -12.52
CA LEU A 120 -9.27 14.36 -13.03
C LEU A 120 -9.43 15.79 -12.47
N THR A 121 -10.66 16.20 -12.12
CA THR A 121 -10.91 17.55 -11.58
C THR A 121 -10.93 17.62 -10.05
N ARG A 122 -11.23 16.52 -9.36
CA ARG A 122 -11.28 16.47 -7.89
C ARG A 122 -10.01 15.90 -7.26
N GLY A 123 -9.22 15.12 -7.98
CA GLY A 123 -7.99 14.49 -7.46
C GLY A 123 -7.08 15.48 -6.74
N ASN A 124 -6.73 16.60 -7.40
CA ASN A 124 -5.87 17.64 -6.81
C ASN A 124 -6.50 18.44 -5.65
N ARG A 125 -7.81 18.26 -5.41
CA ARG A 125 -8.50 18.85 -4.25
C ARG A 125 -8.38 17.98 -3.01
N VAL A 126 -8.16 16.67 -3.20
CA VAL A 126 -7.91 15.70 -2.12
C VAL A 126 -6.40 15.56 -1.91
N ILE A 127 -5.64 15.31 -2.99
CA ILE A 127 -4.18 15.29 -2.98
C ILE A 127 -3.68 16.68 -3.35
N THR A 128 -3.38 17.47 -2.33
CA THR A 128 -3.01 18.89 -2.48
C THR A 128 -1.49 19.09 -2.50
N ASP A 129 -1.05 20.31 -2.77
CA ASP A 129 0.37 20.68 -2.60
C ASP A 129 0.86 20.44 -1.16
N ALA A 130 -0.01 20.58 -0.16
CA ALA A 130 0.31 20.26 1.23
C ALA A 130 0.52 18.76 1.43
N THR A 131 -0.31 17.91 0.80
CA THR A 131 -0.13 16.45 0.82
C THR A 131 1.23 16.07 0.22
N LYS A 132 1.62 16.68 -0.91
CA LYS A 132 2.92 16.45 -1.53
C LYS A 132 4.08 16.99 -0.70
N ALA A 133 3.88 18.09 0.04
CA ALA A 133 4.87 18.60 0.97
C ALA A 133 5.10 17.61 2.13
N GLU A 134 4.03 17.01 2.65
CA GLU A 134 4.11 15.99 3.70
C GLU A 134 4.85 14.74 3.23
N MET A 135 4.54 14.25 2.02
CA MET A 135 5.29 13.13 1.42
C MET A 135 6.81 13.43 1.34
N LYS A 136 7.20 14.68 1.06
CA LYS A 136 8.62 15.06 1.06
C LYS A 136 9.22 15.11 2.47
N ALA A 137 8.44 15.50 3.47
CA ALA A 137 8.88 15.50 4.86
C ALA A 137 9.11 14.05 5.34
N ILE A 138 8.15 13.15 5.10
CA ILE A 138 8.27 11.71 5.39
C ILE A 138 9.52 11.12 4.72
N LEU A 139 9.74 11.41 3.43
CA LEU A 139 10.96 10.96 2.75
C LEU A 139 12.23 11.52 3.42
N GLY A 140 12.22 12.79 3.86
CA GLY A 140 13.32 13.40 4.60
C GLY A 140 13.62 12.70 5.92
N GLU A 141 12.58 12.35 6.69
CA GLU A 141 12.69 11.63 7.97
C GLU A 141 13.20 10.19 7.82
N ILE A 142 12.91 9.57 6.67
CA ILE A 142 13.49 8.27 6.30
C ILE A 142 14.98 8.45 6.00
N GLN A 143 15.32 9.41 5.13
CA GLN A 143 16.69 9.64 4.65
C GLN A 143 17.65 10.13 5.74
N ASP A 144 17.18 10.93 6.69
CA ASP A 144 18.00 11.43 7.79
C ASP A 144 18.05 10.48 9.01
N GLY A 145 17.28 9.38 8.97
CA GLY A 145 17.24 8.35 9.99
C GLY A 145 16.36 8.67 11.20
N THR A 146 15.54 9.73 11.14
CA THR A 146 14.54 10.05 12.16
C THR A 146 13.56 8.89 12.35
N PHE A 147 12.96 8.38 11.27
CA PHE A 147 12.04 7.24 11.33
C PHE A 147 12.71 5.98 11.90
N LYS A 148 13.95 5.70 11.48
CA LYS A 148 14.73 4.57 12.00
C LYS A 148 14.87 4.64 13.53
N LYS A 149 15.16 5.83 14.06
CA LYS A 149 15.31 6.03 15.51
C LYS A 149 13.98 5.84 16.23
N GLU A 150 12.91 6.45 15.72
CA GLU A 150 11.56 6.30 16.27
C GLU A 150 11.15 4.83 16.35
N PHE A 151 11.31 4.08 15.25
CA PHE A 151 10.95 2.68 15.22
C PHE A 151 11.84 1.79 16.10
N ALA A 152 13.12 2.15 16.28
CA ALA A 152 14.00 1.48 17.23
C ALA A 152 13.55 1.70 18.69
N ASP A 153 13.15 2.94 19.02
CA ASP A 153 12.63 3.28 20.35
C ASP A 153 11.28 2.58 20.63
N GLU A 154 10.40 2.47 19.62
CA GLU A 154 9.16 1.70 19.71
C GLU A 154 9.43 0.22 20.02
N ASN A 155 10.38 -0.40 19.30
CA ASN A 155 10.76 -1.79 19.54
C ASN A 155 11.44 -2.01 20.90
N ALA A 156 12.15 -1.01 21.43
CA ALA A 156 12.72 -1.08 22.78
C ALA A 156 11.65 -1.15 23.87
N THR A 157 10.41 -0.77 23.57
CA THR A 157 9.25 -0.89 24.46
C THR A 157 8.39 -2.13 24.18
N ASP A 158 8.90 -3.11 23.41
CA ASP A 158 8.12 -4.26 22.93
C ASP A 158 6.89 -3.82 22.10
N ALA A 159 7.06 -2.77 21.29
CA ALA A 159 6.05 -2.25 20.37
C ALA A 159 4.72 -1.88 21.06
N ALA A 160 4.81 -1.21 22.21
CA ALA A 160 3.65 -0.89 23.04
C ALA A 160 2.63 0.02 22.32
N ASN A 161 3.09 1.09 21.65
CA ASN A 161 2.21 2.01 20.94
C ASN A 161 1.62 1.33 19.69
N LEU A 162 2.41 0.54 18.98
CA LEU A 162 1.95 -0.21 17.81
C LEU A 162 0.85 -1.22 18.16
N LYS A 163 0.95 -1.88 19.33
CA LYS A 163 -0.12 -2.77 19.83
C LYS A 163 -1.39 -2.00 20.12
N GLU A 164 -1.29 -0.81 20.72
CA GLU A 164 -2.44 0.06 20.96
C GLU A 164 -3.08 0.53 19.66
N MET A 165 -2.28 1.02 18.70
CA MET A 165 -2.75 1.43 17.38
C MET A 165 -3.48 0.29 16.65
N ARG A 166 -2.92 -0.93 16.65
CA ARG A 166 -3.59 -2.11 16.07
C ARG A 166 -4.93 -2.43 16.73
N ALA A 167 -5.00 -2.35 18.05
CA ALA A 167 -6.25 -2.59 18.78
C ALA A 167 -7.30 -1.51 18.52
N ALA A 168 -6.90 -0.28 18.19
CA ALA A 168 -7.79 0.79 17.77
C ALA A 168 -8.29 0.54 16.34
N GLU A 169 -7.40 0.21 15.41
CA GLU A 169 -7.70 -0.12 14.02
C GLU A 169 -8.76 -1.23 13.88
N GLU A 170 -8.66 -2.29 14.68
CA GLU A 170 -9.63 -3.40 14.69
C GLU A 170 -11.06 -2.98 15.10
N ARG A 171 -11.20 -1.83 15.78
CA ARG A 171 -12.49 -1.33 16.27
C ARG A 171 -13.12 -0.31 15.32
N GLU A 172 -12.42 0.07 14.26
CA GLU A 172 -12.91 1.03 13.29
C GLU A 172 -14.21 0.55 12.63
N GLY A 173 -15.13 1.49 12.39
CA GLY A 173 -16.45 1.16 11.84
C GLY A 173 -16.37 0.44 10.48
N ILE A 174 -15.37 0.81 9.68
CA ILE A 174 -15.09 0.19 8.37
C ILE A 174 -14.70 -1.29 8.49
N GLU A 175 -13.99 -1.70 9.54
CA GLU A 175 -13.60 -3.09 9.74
C GLU A 175 -14.76 -3.95 10.24
N VAL A 176 -15.59 -3.40 11.13
CA VAL A 176 -16.80 -4.10 11.60
C VAL A 176 -17.77 -4.36 10.45
N VAL A 177 -18.02 -3.35 9.60
CA VAL A 177 -18.89 -3.48 8.42
C VAL A 177 -18.22 -4.36 7.36
N GLY A 178 -16.95 -4.10 7.07
CA GLY A 178 -16.17 -4.80 6.07
C GLY A 178 -16.07 -6.30 6.32
N LYS A 179 -15.82 -6.74 7.57
CA LYS A 179 -15.79 -8.16 7.92
C LYS A 179 -17.09 -8.86 7.54
N ARG A 180 -18.24 -8.28 7.89
CA ARG A 180 -19.57 -8.83 7.58
C ARG A 180 -19.78 -8.95 6.07
N LEU A 181 -19.38 -7.94 5.30
CA LEU A 181 -19.53 -7.93 3.85
C LEU A 181 -18.57 -8.90 3.16
N ARG A 182 -17.32 -8.98 3.59
CA ARG A 182 -16.35 -9.96 3.07
C ARG A 182 -16.83 -11.40 3.29
N ILE A 183 -17.43 -11.69 4.44
CA ILE A 183 -18.07 -12.99 4.71
C ILE A 183 -19.25 -13.23 3.77
N ALA A 184 -20.16 -12.27 3.64
CA ALA A 184 -21.33 -12.38 2.77
C ALA A 184 -20.96 -12.59 1.29
N CYS A 185 -19.86 -11.97 0.84
CA CYS A 185 -19.32 -12.14 -0.51
C CYS A 185 -18.45 -13.40 -0.69
N GLY A 186 -18.24 -14.20 0.37
CA GLY A 186 -17.40 -15.40 0.33
C GLY A 186 -15.90 -15.14 0.21
N LEU A 187 -15.45 -13.91 0.49
CA LEU A 187 -14.04 -13.50 0.45
C LEU A 187 -13.29 -13.81 1.75
N GLN A 188 -14.03 -13.89 2.86
CA GLN A 188 -13.51 -14.23 4.18
C GLN A 188 -14.37 -15.34 4.78
N LYS A 189 -13.75 -16.29 5.49
CA LYS A 189 -14.49 -17.29 6.27
C LYS A 189 -14.97 -16.69 7.59
N GLU A 190 -16.10 -17.13 8.11
CA GLU A 190 -16.39 -16.91 9.53
C GLU A 190 -15.29 -17.58 10.34
N ASP A 191 -14.70 -16.85 11.29
CA ASP A 191 -13.77 -17.45 12.24
C ASP A 191 -14.55 -18.53 13.02
N GLU A 192 -14.03 -19.76 13.07
CA GLU A 192 -14.59 -20.86 13.87
C GLU A 192 -14.59 -20.55 15.37
#